data_AF-A0A3C0B590-F1
#
_entry.id   AF-A0A3C0B590-F1
#
_cell.length_a   1.000
_cell.length_b   1.000
_cell.length_c   1.000
_cell.angle_alpha   90.00
_cell.angle_beta   90.00
_cell.angle_gamma   90.00
#
_symmetry.space_group_name_H-M   'P 1'
#
loop_
_entity.id
_entity.type
_entity.pdbx_description
1 polymer ?
#
loop_
_entity_poly.entity_id
_entity_poly.type
_entity_poly.pdbx_seq_one_letter_code
_entity_poly.pdbx_strand_id
1 'polypeptide(L)'
;MFYFTRFEGNRQCLLWYFYLATFRLPLGFYANLEVNDDFPPNVFPKGGLLLLQDFAAPFFIFLKPAFQLKYASCKNDLAGNQISLQSSFRPGSGRSLIIFDIAVHNRLLTFSIHNGKQLINAAFEK
;
A
#
# COMPACT_ATOMS: atom_id res chain seq x y z
N MET A 1 -10.63 2.10 12.22
CA MET A 1 -9.64 2.23 11.13
C MET A 1 -8.56 1.21 11.39
N PHE A 2 -8.22 0.35 10.42
CA PHE A 2 -7.17 -0.64 10.58
C PHE A 2 -5.86 -0.08 10.01
N TYR A 3 -4.74 -0.31 10.70
CA TYR A 3 -3.44 0.10 10.21
C TYR A 3 -2.37 -0.90 10.68
N PHE A 4 -1.44 -1.23 9.80
CA PHE A 4 -0.29 -2.02 10.17
C PHE A 4 0.79 -1.11 10.73
N THR A 5 1.37 -1.50 11.86
CA THR A 5 2.43 -0.70 12.52
C THR A 5 3.83 -1.09 12.03
N ARG A 6 4.01 -2.37 11.68
CA ARG A 6 5.32 -2.91 11.33
C ARG A 6 5.17 -4.20 10.53
N PHE A 7 6.13 -4.44 9.66
CA PHE A 7 6.32 -5.71 8.97
C PHE A 7 7.71 -6.25 9.31
N GLU A 8 7.77 -7.54 9.67
CA GLU A 8 9.00 -8.26 9.94
C GLU A 8 9.11 -9.47 9.01
N GLY A 9 10.26 -9.64 8.38
CA GLY A 9 10.51 -10.74 7.45
C GLY A 9 11.06 -10.29 6.09
N ASN A 10 10.92 -11.16 5.10
CA ASN A 10 11.44 -10.94 3.75
C ASN A 10 10.64 -9.84 3.02
N ARG A 11 11.34 -8.83 2.50
CA ARG A 11 10.73 -7.70 1.76
C ARG A 11 10.65 -7.92 0.24
N GLN A 12 11.05 -9.09 -0.23
CA GLN A 12 10.96 -9.50 -1.63
C GLN A 12 9.84 -10.53 -1.84
N CYS A 13 8.94 -10.70 -0.87
CA CYS A 13 7.81 -11.61 -0.97
C CYS A 13 6.50 -10.86 -1.25
N LEU A 14 5.49 -11.59 -1.73
CA LEU A 14 4.16 -11.07 -1.99
C LEU A 14 3.53 -10.41 -0.75
N LEU A 15 3.76 -10.98 0.44
CA LEU A 15 3.22 -10.47 1.69
C LEU A 15 3.73 -9.07 2.03
N TRP A 16 4.98 -8.75 1.67
CA TRP A 16 5.51 -7.40 1.83
C TRP A 16 4.77 -6.38 0.97
N TYR A 17 4.48 -6.74 -0.29
CA TYR A 17 3.69 -5.89 -1.17
C TYR A 17 2.25 -5.74 -0.68
N PHE A 18 1.66 -6.81 -0.15
CA PHE A 18 0.35 -6.75 0.49
C PHE A 18 0.34 -5.80 1.69
N TYR A 19 1.37 -5.84 2.54
CA TYR A 19 1.55 -4.89 3.64
C TYR A 19 1.64 -3.44 3.14
N LEU A 20 2.40 -3.17 2.08
CA LEU A 20 2.50 -1.83 1.51
C LEU A 20 1.16 -1.34 0.94
N ALA A 21 0.41 -2.21 0.28
CA ALA A 21 -0.88 -1.88 -0.31
C ALA A 21 -2.00 -1.64 0.72
N THR A 22 -1.94 -2.35 1.85
CA THR A 22 -2.98 -2.33 2.89
C THR A 22 -2.52 -1.62 4.17
N PHE A 23 -1.43 -0.85 4.10
CA PHE A 23 -0.80 -0.20 5.25
C PHE A 23 -1.81 0.51 6.17
N ARG A 24 -2.73 1.28 5.58
CA ARG A 24 -3.83 1.92 6.28
C ARG A 24 -5.13 1.63 5.55
N LEU A 25 -5.93 0.73 6.12
CA LEU A 25 -7.13 0.19 5.50
C LEU A 25 -8.38 0.58 6.31
N PRO A 26 -9.26 1.42 5.77
CA PRO A 26 -10.60 1.58 6.29
C PRO A 26 -11.37 0.26 6.10
N LEU A 27 -12.00 -0.26 7.15
CA LEU A 27 -12.77 -1.51 7.04
C LEU A 27 -14.20 -1.25 6.51
N GLY A 28 -14.64 0.01 6.52
CA GLY A 28 -15.90 0.44 5.94
C GLY A 28 -15.70 0.94 4.52
N PHE A 29 -16.65 0.63 3.63
CA PHE A 29 -16.73 1.26 2.32
C PHE A 29 -17.33 2.66 2.46
N TYR A 30 -16.62 3.65 1.92
CA TYR A 30 -17.11 5.02 1.81
C TYR A 30 -16.81 5.50 0.39
N ALA A 31 -17.86 5.92 -0.32
CA ALA A 31 -17.72 6.41 -1.69
C ALA A 31 -16.81 7.64 -1.72
N ASN A 32 -15.86 7.67 -2.67
CA ASN A 32 -14.86 8.73 -2.82
C ASN A 32 -13.94 8.95 -1.61
N LEU A 33 -13.82 7.96 -0.72
CA LEU A 33 -12.87 8.06 0.37
C LEU A 33 -11.44 7.92 -0.18
N GLU A 34 -10.66 8.96 0.05
CA GLU A 34 -9.23 8.99 -0.20
C GLU A 34 -8.51 9.03 1.14
N VAL A 35 -7.60 8.08 1.36
CA VAL A 35 -6.70 8.07 2.50
C VAL A 35 -5.33 8.47 1.99
N ASN A 36 -4.84 9.61 2.47
CA ASN A 36 -3.48 10.07 2.23
C ASN A 36 -2.72 10.01 3.55
N ASP A 37 -1.59 9.30 3.58
CA ASP A 37 -0.78 9.15 4.78
C ASP A 37 0.70 9.02 4.42
N ASP A 38 1.56 9.29 5.38
CA ASP A 38 3.00 9.13 5.22
C ASP A 38 3.46 7.88 5.98
N PHE A 39 4.23 7.03 5.31
CA PHE A 39 4.89 5.94 6.01
C PHE A 39 5.94 6.51 6.97
N PRO A 40 6.08 5.91 8.16
CA PRO A 40 7.19 6.24 9.03
C PRO A 40 8.52 5.95 8.31
N PRO A 41 9.52 6.84 8.40
CA PRO A 41 10.81 6.62 7.74
C PRO A 41 11.51 5.34 8.23
N ASN A 42 11.20 4.90 9.45
CA ASN A 42 11.72 3.65 10.04
C ASN A 42 11.25 2.36 9.34
N VAL A 43 10.19 2.44 8.51
CA VAL A 43 9.65 1.28 7.80
C VAL A 43 10.60 0.87 6.67
N PHE A 44 11.44 1.77 6.18
CA PHE A 44 12.38 1.53 5.07
C PHE A 44 13.78 1.14 5.57
N PRO A 45 14.58 0.44 4.74
CA PRO A 45 15.78 -0.24 5.23
C PRO A 45 16.80 0.73 5.82
N LYS A 46 17.44 0.27 6.91
CA LYS A 46 18.58 0.85 7.61
C LYS A 46 19.82 0.96 6.70
N GLY A 47 19.76 1.81 5.68
CA GLY A 47 20.85 2.10 4.76
C GLY A 47 21.47 3.47 5.03
N GLY A 48 22.54 3.82 4.32
CA GLY A 48 23.23 5.11 4.46
C GLY A 48 22.33 6.34 4.27
N LEU A 49 21.24 6.22 3.49
CA LEU A 49 20.24 7.29 3.35
C LEU A 49 19.53 7.63 4.67
N LEU A 50 19.28 6.65 5.54
CA LEU A 50 18.67 6.87 6.85
C LEU A 50 19.65 7.52 7.83
N LEU A 51 20.95 7.23 7.72
CA LEU A 51 21.98 7.92 8.49
C LEU A 51 22.13 9.38 8.07
N LEU A 52 22.12 9.64 6.76
CA LEU A 52 22.08 11.02 6.24
C LEU A 52 20.80 11.72 6.66
N GLN A 53 19.68 10.99 6.72
CA GLN A 53 18.43 11.51 7.25
C GLN A 53 18.56 11.86 8.72
N ASP A 54 19.06 10.97 9.58
CA ASP A 54 19.19 11.23 11.01
C ASP A 54 20.12 12.40 11.30
N PHE A 55 21.17 12.58 10.48
CA PHE A 55 22.06 13.74 10.57
C PHE A 55 21.37 15.04 10.12
N ALA A 56 20.61 15.01 9.02
CA ALA A 56 19.94 16.20 8.48
C ALA A 56 18.56 16.47 9.10
N ALA A 57 17.96 15.50 9.81
CA ALA A 57 16.62 15.56 10.40
C ALA A 57 16.37 16.79 11.27
N PRO A 58 17.32 17.29 12.10
CA PRO A 58 17.11 18.53 12.85
C PRO A 58 16.92 19.76 11.95
N PHE A 59 17.35 19.71 10.68
CA PHE A 59 17.25 20.82 9.72
C PHE A 59 16.20 20.57 8.63
N PHE A 60 16.11 19.34 8.10
CA PHE A 60 15.18 18.97 7.03
C PHE A 60 14.94 17.46 6.94
N ILE A 61 13.67 17.05 6.86
CA ILE A 61 13.24 15.65 6.66
C ILE A 61 12.94 15.43 5.18
N PHE A 62 13.86 14.78 4.46
CA PHE A 62 13.73 14.55 3.00
C PHE A 62 13.09 13.21 2.62
N LEU A 63 13.20 12.16 3.45
CA LEU A 63 12.54 10.88 3.19
C LEU A 63 11.11 10.91 3.73
N LYS A 64 10.16 11.16 2.82
CA LYS A 64 8.72 11.09 3.07
C LYS A 64 8.08 10.10 2.10
N PRO A 65 8.04 8.80 2.45
CA PRO A 65 7.35 7.83 1.62
C PRO A 65 5.85 8.03 1.76
N ALA A 66 5.16 8.34 0.66
CA ALA A 66 3.73 8.61 0.69
C ALA A 66 2.90 7.36 0.37
N PHE A 67 1.82 7.18 1.11
CA PHE A 67 0.77 6.20 0.90
C PHE A 67 -0.51 6.90 0.46
N GLN A 68 -1.15 6.36 -0.57
CA GLN A 68 -2.49 6.79 -0.95
C GLN A 68 -3.38 5.58 -1.17
N LEU A 69 -4.61 5.61 -0.70
CA LEU A 69 -5.63 4.59 -0.95
C LEU A 69 -6.92 5.27 -1.41
N LYS A 70 -7.52 4.74 -2.47
CA LYS A 70 -8.81 5.17 -3.00
C LYS A 70 -9.75 3.99 -3.13
N TYR A 71 -11.00 4.18 -2.74
CA TYR A 71 -12.06 3.22 -3.02
C TYR A 71 -12.54 3.41 -4.45
N ALA A 72 -12.18 2.48 -5.33
CA ALA A 72 -12.51 2.56 -6.74
C ALA A 72 -13.99 2.28 -7.01
N SER A 73 -14.58 1.28 -6.33
CA SER A 73 -15.98 0.91 -6.51
C SER A 73 -16.48 -0.03 -5.41
N CYS A 74 -17.76 0.07 -5.06
CA CYS A 74 -18.51 -0.96 -4.36
C CYS A 74 -19.77 -1.23 -5.16
N LYS A 75 -19.85 -2.41 -5.78
CA LYS A 75 -21.04 -2.86 -6.50
C LYS A 75 -21.71 -3.94 -5.65
N ASN A 76 -22.91 -3.64 -5.17
CA ASN A 76 -23.84 -4.66 -4.70
C ASN A 76 -24.75 -4.98 -5.88
N ASP A 77 -24.50 -6.09 -6.57
CA ASP A 77 -25.39 -6.57 -7.62
C ASP A 77 -26.05 -7.88 -7.18
N LEU A 78 -27.06 -8.35 -7.92
CA LEU A 78 -27.72 -9.63 -7.70
C LEU A 78 -26.74 -10.82 -7.74
N ALA A 79 -25.58 -10.65 -8.39
CA ALA A 79 -24.48 -11.62 -8.47
C ALA A 79 -23.50 -11.60 -7.27
N GLY A 80 -23.67 -10.66 -6.34
CA GLY A 80 -22.84 -10.56 -5.12
C GLY A 80 -22.28 -9.17 -4.86
N ASN A 81 -21.47 -9.07 -3.80
CA ASN A 81 -20.81 -7.83 -3.41
C ASN A 81 -19.37 -7.81 -3.95
N GLN A 82 -19.04 -6.78 -4.72
CA GLN A 82 -17.69 -6.52 -5.22
C GLN A 82 -17.17 -5.20 -4.68
N ILE A 83 -16.03 -5.26 -3.99
CA ILE A 83 -15.32 -4.08 -3.50
C ILE A 83 -13.97 -4.01 -4.20
N SER A 84 -13.67 -2.86 -4.81
CA SER A 84 -12.40 -2.59 -5.46
C SER A 84 -11.71 -1.41 -4.79
N LEU A 85 -10.45 -1.61 -4.41
CA LEU A 85 -9.58 -0.63 -3.81
C LEU A 85 -8.35 -0.47 -4.68
N GLN A 86 -7.88 0.77 -4.80
CA GLN A 86 -6.61 1.08 -5.44
C GLN A 86 -5.74 1.80 -4.44
N SER A 87 -4.53 1.29 -4.20
CA SER A 87 -3.54 1.98 -3.39
C SER A 87 -2.29 2.28 -4.20
N SER A 88 -1.53 3.26 -3.74
CA SER A 88 -0.32 3.68 -4.37
C SER A 88 0.72 4.00 -3.31
N PHE A 89 1.95 3.59 -3.57
CA PHE A 89 3.08 3.79 -2.70
C PHE A 89 4.19 4.53 -3.45
N ARG A 90 4.56 5.71 -2.93
CA ARG A 90 5.68 6.52 -3.41
C ARG A 90 6.85 6.40 -2.46
N PRO A 91 7.97 5.80 -2.87
CA PRO A 91 9.19 5.81 -2.07
C PRO A 91 9.73 7.23 -1.92
N GLY A 92 10.07 7.64 -0.68
CA GLY A 92 10.71 8.95 -0.43
C GLY A 92 12.11 9.10 -1.04
N SER A 93 12.69 8.00 -1.55
CA SER A 93 14.00 7.98 -2.21
C SER A 93 13.95 8.28 -3.73
N GLY A 94 12.80 8.68 -4.27
CA GLY A 94 12.65 9.02 -5.69
C GLY A 94 12.56 7.82 -6.63
N ARG A 95 12.33 6.61 -6.10
CA ARG A 95 12.04 5.42 -6.91
C ARG A 95 10.63 5.48 -7.52
N SER A 96 10.38 4.64 -8.53
CA SER A 96 9.09 4.56 -9.22
C SER A 96 7.91 4.32 -8.27
N LEU A 97 6.78 4.95 -8.57
CA LEU A 97 5.48 4.70 -7.94
C LEU A 97 5.08 3.23 -8.14
N ILE A 98 4.62 2.60 -7.06
CA ILE A 98 4.01 1.27 -7.11
C ILE A 98 2.51 1.45 -6.92
N ILE A 99 1.72 0.89 -7.82
CA ILE A 99 0.26 0.88 -7.75
C ILE A 99 -0.19 -0.53 -7.39
N PHE A 100 -1.21 -0.63 -6.55
CA PHE A 100 -1.80 -1.89 -6.15
C PHE A 100 -3.30 -1.83 -6.36
N ASP A 101 -3.85 -2.85 -7.01
CA ASP A 101 -5.28 -3.02 -7.21
C ASP A 101 -5.72 -4.24 -6.40
N ILE A 102 -6.69 -4.02 -5.53
CA ILE A 102 -7.25 -5.04 -4.65
C ILE A 102 -8.74 -5.16 -4.96
N ALA A 103 -9.17 -6.33 -5.37
CA ALA A 103 -10.58 -6.61 -5.62
C ALA A 103 -11.02 -7.78 -4.75
N VAL A 104 -12.14 -7.61 -4.06
CA VAL A 104 -12.81 -8.68 -3.35
C VAL A 104 -14.15 -8.89 -4.03
N HIS A 105 -14.35 -10.10 -4.55
CA HIS A 105 -15.61 -10.52 -5.15
C HIS A 105 -16.07 -11.80 -4.45
N ASN A 106 -17.13 -11.70 -3.65
CA ASN A 106 -17.65 -12.79 -2.83
C ASN A 106 -16.58 -13.40 -1.90
N ARG A 107 -15.95 -14.51 -2.31
CA ARG A 107 -14.89 -15.22 -1.57
C ARG A 107 -13.50 -15.13 -2.22
N LEU A 108 -13.44 -14.53 -3.41
CA LEU A 108 -12.22 -14.40 -4.18
C LEU A 108 -11.59 -13.03 -3.93
N LEU A 109 -10.35 -13.04 -3.43
CA LEU A 109 -9.53 -11.86 -3.28
C LEU A 109 -8.48 -11.85 -4.39
N THR A 110 -8.58 -10.88 -5.29
CA THR A 110 -7.57 -10.59 -6.30
C THR A 110 -6.69 -9.46 -5.84
N PHE A 111 -5.39 -9.65 -5.95
CA PHE A 111 -4.36 -8.68 -5.63
C PHE A 111 -3.42 -8.54 -6.82
N SER A 112 -3.37 -7.35 -7.40
CA SER A 112 -2.53 -7.01 -8.55
C SER A 112 -1.54 -5.93 -8.16
N ILE A 113 -0.26 -6.17 -8.43
CA ILE A 113 0.82 -5.22 -8.19
C ILE A 113 1.30 -4.70 -9.54
N HIS A 114 1.25 -3.39 -9.72
CA HIS A 114 1.77 -2.68 -10.89
C HIS A 114 2.98 -1.86 -10.47
N ASN A 115 4.17 -2.42 -10.69
CA ASN A 115 5.45 -1.76 -10.40
C ASN A 115 6.22 -1.51 -11.70
N GLY A 116 5.70 -0.66 -12.60
CA GLY A 116 6.32 -0.13 -13.84
C GLY A 116 6.92 -1.13 -14.86
N LYS A 117 7.71 -2.09 -14.41
CA LYS A 117 8.35 -3.21 -15.09
C LYS A 117 7.69 -4.57 -14.78
N GLN A 118 6.95 -4.69 -13.67
CA GLN A 118 6.41 -5.97 -13.20
C GLN A 118 4.91 -5.86 -12.88
N LEU A 119 4.16 -6.83 -13.41
CA LEU A 119 2.76 -7.09 -13.07
C LEU A 119 2.69 -8.44 -12.37
N ILE A 120 2.30 -8.42 -11.10
CA ILE A 120 2.17 -9.64 -10.28
C ILE A 120 0.70 -9.76 -9.89
N ASN A 121 0.07 -10.86 -10.32
CA ASN A 121 -1.30 -11.19 -9.96
C ASN A 121 -1.31 -12.33 -8.96
N ALA A 122 -2.07 -12.15 -7.89
CA ALA A 122 -2.38 -13.21 -6.93
C ALA A 122 -3.90 -13.27 -6.76
N ALA A 123 -4.45 -14.48 -6.80
CA ALA A 123 -5.86 -14.73 -6.50
C ALA A 123 -5.91 -15.72 -5.34
N PHE A 124 -6.71 -15.39 -4.33
CA PHE A 124 -6.94 -16.22 -3.16
C PHE A 124 -8.43 -16.53 -3.08
N GLU A 125 -8.75 -17.82 -3.03
CA GLU A 125 -10.11 -18.30 -2.81
C GLU A 125 -10.22 -18.79 -1.37
N LYS A 126 -11.24 -18.32 -0.64
CA LYS A 126 -11.47 -18.67 0.76
C LYS A 126 -12.74 -19.48 0.95
#